data_AF-A0A849W5G2-F1
#
_entry.id   AF-A0A849W5G2-F1
#
_cell.length_a   1.000
_cell.length_b   1.000
_cell.length_c   1.000
_cell.angle_alpha   90.00
_cell.angle_beta   90.00
_cell.angle_gamma   90.00
#
_symmetry.space_group_name_H-M   'P 1'
#
loop_
_entity.id
_entity.type
_entity.pdbx_description
1 polymer ?
#
loop_
_entity_poly.entity_id
_entity_poly.type
_entity_poly.pdbx_seq_one_letter_code
_entity_poly.pdbx_strand_id
1 'polypeptide(L)'
;MQLTDHHMIPRSRLGPERRNTLGRRNIKRVQWQYHDAWHCLFLNMTPYEAVICIIERLAPPDYFSNVRLKAVWGGAEYEYSLRAEREPILMIDHYRTKKDCDRFLKTLFAGKDWPAIISEVVTSWSPEGYWQTAVVRTHQRGRRSSFMYQNQEAVSA
;
A
#
# COMPACT_ATOMS: atom_id res chain seq x y z
N MET A 1 -1.64 -6.51 -26.01
CA MET A 1 -1.09 -6.01 -24.73
C MET A 1 -0.47 -7.17 -23.98
N GLN A 2 0.76 -7.04 -23.49
CA GLN A 2 1.45 -8.09 -22.73
C GLN A 2 1.00 -8.06 -21.26
N LEU A 3 0.50 -9.19 -20.77
CA LEU A 3 0.19 -9.40 -19.36
C LEU A 3 1.39 -10.00 -18.63
N THR A 4 1.51 -9.70 -17.35
CA THR A 4 2.55 -10.19 -16.46
C THR A 4 1.97 -10.50 -15.08
N ASP A 5 2.60 -11.45 -14.41
CA ASP A 5 2.28 -11.80 -13.03
C ASP A 5 3.08 -10.88 -12.10
N HIS A 6 2.37 -10.11 -11.28
CA HIS A 6 2.96 -9.24 -10.26
C HIS A 6 2.80 -9.86 -8.87
N HIS A 7 3.89 -9.96 -8.11
CA HIS A 7 3.87 -10.38 -6.71
C HIS A 7 3.54 -9.17 -5.82
N MET A 8 2.32 -9.12 -5.31
CA MET A 8 1.86 -8.01 -4.45
C MET A 8 2.73 -7.87 -3.19
N ILE A 9 3.23 -8.99 -2.68
CA ILE A 9 4.31 -9.01 -1.70
C ILE A 9 5.56 -9.60 -2.35
N PRO A 10 6.68 -8.85 -2.39
CA PRO A 10 7.88 -9.29 -3.08
C PRO A 10 8.42 -10.61 -2.54
N ARG A 11 8.89 -11.49 -3.44
CA ARG A 11 9.46 -12.80 -3.08
C ARG A 11 10.67 -12.69 -2.15
N SER A 12 11.43 -11.60 -2.22
CA SER A 12 12.54 -11.33 -1.32
C SER A 12 12.10 -11.14 0.14
N ARG A 13 10.84 -10.74 0.37
CA ARG A 13 10.22 -10.55 1.69
C ARG A 13 9.46 -11.80 2.17
N LEU A 14 9.55 -12.89 1.41
CA LEU A 14 8.94 -14.17 1.72
C LEU A 14 9.99 -15.18 2.15
N GLY A 15 9.79 -15.75 3.35
CA GLY A 15 10.53 -16.92 3.80
C GLY A 15 10.30 -18.13 2.87
N PRO A 16 11.24 -19.08 2.79
CA PRO A 16 11.20 -20.21 1.85
C PRO A 16 9.90 -21.01 1.91
N GLU A 17 9.44 -21.32 3.12
CA GLU A 17 8.18 -22.02 3.45
C GLU A 17 6.93 -21.36 2.83
N ARG A 18 6.94 -20.03 2.78
CA ARG A 18 5.79 -19.20 2.39
C ARG A 18 5.73 -18.88 0.90
N ARG A 19 6.87 -18.94 0.20
CA ARG A 19 6.93 -18.73 -1.26
C ARG A 19 6.03 -19.69 -2.02
N ASN A 20 5.88 -20.92 -1.51
CA ASN A 20 5.10 -21.98 -2.15
C ASN A 20 3.63 -21.98 -1.70
N THR A 21 3.34 -21.63 -0.44
CA THR A 21 1.99 -21.71 0.15
C THR A 21 1.11 -20.50 -0.13
N LEU A 22 1.68 -19.30 -0.24
CA LEU A 22 0.90 -18.10 -0.60
C LEU A 22 0.46 -18.09 -2.07
N GLY A 23 1.16 -18.86 -2.90
CA GLY A 23 0.75 -19.24 -4.26
C GLY A 23 0.08 -18.12 -5.06
N ARG A 24 -1.08 -18.45 -5.66
CA ARG A 24 -1.89 -17.54 -6.50
C ARG A 24 -2.47 -16.35 -5.74
N ARG A 25 -2.63 -16.42 -4.41
CA ARG A 25 -3.25 -15.33 -3.61
C ARG A 25 -2.35 -14.10 -3.50
N ASN A 26 -1.04 -14.27 -3.68
CA ASN A 26 -0.07 -13.18 -3.70
C ASN A 26 0.23 -12.68 -5.13
N ILE A 27 -0.43 -13.23 -6.15
CA ILE A 27 -0.16 -12.89 -7.56
C ILE A 27 -1.35 -12.14 -8.14
N LYS A 28 -1.08 -10.95 -8.68
CA LYS A 28 -2.04 -10.18 -9.48
C LYS A 28 -1.58 -10.19 -10.93
N ARG A 29 -2.45 -10.61 -11.85
CA ARG A 29 -2.15 -10.52 -13.29
C ARG A 29 -2.53 -9.13 -13.80
N VAL A 30 -1.55 -8.39 -14.31
CA VAL A 30 -1.71 -7.01 -14.76
C VAL A 30 -1.04 -6.80 -16.11
N GLN A 31 -1.39 -5.71 -16.80
CA GLN A 31 -0.63 -5.29 -17.97
C GLN A 31 0.78 -4.84 -17.56
N TRP A 32 1.76 -5.07 -18.44
CA TRP A 32 3.17 -4.73 -18.20
C TRP A 32 3.36 -3.29 -17.71
N GLN A 33 2.66 -2.32 -18.31
CA GLN A 33 2.76 -0.91 -17.94
C GLN A 33 2.38 -0.63 -16.47
N TYR A 34 1.43 -1.38 -15.90
CA TYR A 34 1.05 -1.24 -14.50
C TYR A 34 2.07 -1.93 -13.58
N HIS A 35 2.61 -3.08 -14.03
CA HIS A 35 3.67 -3.77 -13.30
C HIS A 35 4.94 -2.91 -13.18
N ASP A 36 5.37 -2.34 -14.31
CA ASP A 36 6.54 -1.46 -14.38
C ASP A 36 6.31 -0.17 -13.57
N ALA A 37 5.11 0.44 -13.69
CA ALA A 37 4.78 1.62 -12.90
C ALA A 37 4.78 1.34 -11.39
N TRP A 38 4.28 0.17 -10.95
CA TRP A 38 4.34 -0.23 -9.55
C TRP A 38 5.79 -0.32 -9.07
N HIS A 39 6.66 -1.03 -9.80
CA HIS A 39 8.06 -1.16 -9.40
C HIS A 39 8.85 0.14 -9.49
N CYS A 40 8.51 1.03 -10.43
CA CYS A 40 9.12 2.36 -10.47
C CYS A 40 8.74 3.22 -9.26
N LEU A 41 7.48 3.12 -8.78
CA LEU A 41 7.04 3.86 -7.59
C LEU A 41 7.49 3.23 -6.30
N PHE A 42 7.26 1.94 -6.12
CA PHE A 42 7.31 1.28 -4.82
C PHE A 42 8.45 0.26 -4.72
N LEU A 43 9.23 0.05 -5.78
CA LEU A 43 10.35 -0.90 -5.81
C LEU A 43 9.90 -2.28 -5.29
N ASN A 44 10.47 -2.70 -4.15
CA ASN A 44 10.15 -3.94 -3.44
C ASN A 44 9.45 -3.68 -2.10
N MET A 45 8.69 -2.58 -1.99
CA MET A 45 7.83 -2.35 -0.84
C MET A 45 6.68 -3.36 -0.83
N THR A 46 6.33 -3.81 0.37
CA THR A 46 5.07 -4.48 0.67
C THR A 46 3.90 -3.50 0.54
N PRO A 47 2.64 -3.97 0.46
CA PRO A 47 1.49 -3.06 0.42
C PRO A 47 1.43 -2.13 1.64
N TYR A 48 1.83 -2.62 2.82
CA TYR A 48 1.96 -1.80 4.03
C TYR A 48 2.94 -0.65 3.86
N GLU A 49 4.15 -0.94 3.40
CA GLU A 49 5.19 0.07 3.16
C GLU A 49 4.79 1.05 2.04
N ALA A 50 4.12 0.56 0.99
CA ALA A 50 3.63 1.40 -0.10
C ALA A 50 2.58 2.41 0.38
N VAL A 51 1.62 1.99 1.23
CA VAL A 51 0.63 2.90 1.82
C VAL A 51 1.31 3.96 2.69
N ILE A 52 2.29 3.58 3.51
CA ILE A 52 3.03 4.55 4.33
C ILE A 52 3.83 5.52 3.46
N CYS A 53 4.49 5.02 2.41
CA CYS A 53 5.20 5.86 1.44
C CYS A 53 4.25 6.87 0.77
N ILE A 54 3.04 6.45 0.40
CA ILE A 54 2.01 7.35 -0.13
C ILE A 54 1.69 8.45 0.88
N ILE A 55 1.46 8.09 2.14
CA ILE A 55 1.07 9.03 3.20
C ILE A 55 2.18 10.02 3.54
N GLU A 56 3.43 9.53 3.69
CA GLU A 56 4.52 10.33 4.24
C GLU A 56 5.35 11.06 3.19
N ARG A 57 5.40 10.55 1.94
CA ARG A 57 6.32 11.07 0.91
C ARG A 57 5.62 11.60 -0.33
N LEU A 58 4.50 10.99 -0.74
CA LEU A 58 3.83 11.35 -1.99
C LEU A 58 2.70 12.36 -1.79
N ALA A 59 1.86 12.12 -0.79
CA ALA A 59 0.78 13.02 -0.44
C ALA A 59 1.33 14.37 0.04
N PRO A 60 0.60 15.48 -0.18
CA PRO A 60 0.94 16.75 0.41
C PRO A 60 1.09 16.64 1.93
N PRO A 61 2.01 17.40 2.55
CA PRO A 61 2.09 17.51 4.00
C PRO A 61 0.71 17.83 4.59
N ASP A 62 0.41 17.25 5.74
CA ASP A 62 -0.85 17.44 6.47
C ASP A 62 -2.14 17.11 5.68
N TYR A 63 -2.03 16.39 4.56
CA TYR A 63 -3.20 15.97 3.77
C TYR A 63 -4.14 15.06 4.59
N PHE A 64 -3.55 14.19 5.42
CA PHE A 64 -4.27 13.28 6.29
C PHE A 64 -4.37 13.83 7.69
N SER A 65 -5.58 13.79 8.25
CA SER A 65 -5.87 14.20 9.63
C SER A 65 -5.74 13.04 10.62
N ASN A 66 -5.98 11.82 10.15
CA ASN A 66 -5.89 10.59 10.93
C ASN A 66 -5.57 9.43 9.99
N VAL A 67 -4.56 8.64 10.35
CA VAL A 67 -4.28 7.34 9.74
C VAL A 67 -4.12 6.32 10.85
N ARG A 68 -4.77 5.16 10.71
CA ARG A 68 -4.53 3.93 11.47
C ARG A 68 -4.52 2.74 10.53
N LEU A 69 -3.42 2.01 10.47
CA LEU A 69 -3.28 0.82 9.65
C LEU A 69 -2.88 -0.35 10.54
N LYS A 70 -3.48 -1.52 10.30
CA LYS A 70 -3.07 -2.79 10.87
C LYS A 70 -3.03 -3.84 9.77
N ALA A 71 -1.86 -4.42 9.53
CA ALA A 71 -1.65 -5.50 8.58
C ALA A 71 -1.07 -6.73 9.29
N VAL A 72 -1.37 -7.91 8.76
CA VAL A 72 -0.80 -9.17 9.22
C VAL A 72 -0.13 -9.86 8.04
N TRP A 73 1.15 -10.18 8.20
CA TRP A 73 1.90 -10.85 7.17
C TRP A 73 3.05 -11.67 7.72
N GLY A 74 3.28 -12.85 7.16
CA GLY A 74 4.41 -13.68 7.56
C GLY A 74 4.35 -14.20 9.00
N GLY A 75 3.20 -14.04 9.70
CA GLY A 75 3.07 -14.32 11.13
C GLY A 75 3.43 -13.13 12.03
N ALA A 76 3.75 -11.97 11.43
CA ALA A 76 3.97 -10.71 12.13
C ALA A 76 2.77 -9.78 11.95
N GLU A 77 2.53 -8.95 12.97
CA GLU A 77 1.59 -7.84 12.92
C GLU A 77 2.34 -6.53 12.71
N TYR A 78 1.77 -5.65 11.89
CA TYR A 78 2.32 -4.34 11.57
C TYR A 78 1.26 -3.28 11.86
N GLU A 79 1.62 -2.28 12.66
CA GLU A 79 0.72 -1.18 13.01
C GLU A 79 1.33 0.17 12.70
N TYR A 80 0.52 1.04 12.08
CA TYR A 80 0.88 2.41 11.75
C TYR A 80 -0.16 3.38 12.27
N SER A 81 0.28 4.43 12.96
CA SER A 81 -0.56 5.58 13.33
C SER A 81 0.17 6.88 13.03
N LEU A 82 -0.47 7.82 12.31
CA LEU A 82 0.17 9.04 11.80
C LEU A 82 0.92 9.85 12.88
N ARG A 83 0.48 9.79 14.14
CA ARG A 83 1.00 10.61 15.25
C ARG A 83 1.76 9.83 16.33
N ALA A 84 2.05 8.55 16.11
CA ALA A 84 2.86 7.78 17.06
C ALA A 84 4.35 8.01 16.77
N GLU A 85 5.17 8.10 17.81
CA GLU A 85 6.64 8.01 17.67
C GLU A 85 7.01 6.65 17.07
N ARG A 86 7.93 6.64 16.10
CA ARG A 86 8.30 5.42 15.38
C ARG A 86 9.73 5.46 14.85
N GLU A 87 10.32 4.28 14.78
CA GLU A 87 11.53 4.04 14.01
C GLU A 87 11.26 4.31 12.51
N PRO A 88 12.17 4.98 11.80
CA PRO A 88 12.02 5.23 10.37
C PRO A 88 12.03 3.90 9.59
N ILE A 89 11.11 3.79 8.64
CA ILE A 89 11.13 2.66 7.69
C ILE A 89 12.23 2.97 6.67
N LEU A 90 13.43 2.40 6.87
CA LEU A 90 14.64 2.67 6.09
C LEU A 90 14.46 2.58 4.55
N MET A 91 13.51 1.75 4.07
CA MET A 91 13.18 1.64 2.64
C MET A 91 12.48 2.88 2.07
N ILE A 92 11.80 3.67 2.90
CA ILE A 92 11.11 4.91 2.52
C ILE A 92 12.09 6.08 2.38
N ASP A 93 13.24 6.03 3.07
CA ASP A 93 14.22 7.12 3.06
C ASP A 93 15.03 7.21 1.76
N HIS A 94 15.08 6.12 0.98
CA HIS A 94 15.77 6.05 -0.31
C HIS A 94 14.86 6.43 -1.50
N TYR A 95 13.72 7.06 -1.23
CA TYR A 95 12.70 7.34 -2.24
C TYR A 95 13.17 8.39 -3.27
N ARG A 96 12.86 8.15 -4.55
CA ARG A 96 13.21 9.03 -5.67
C ARG A 96 12.40 10.34 -5.65
N THR A 97 12.88 11.35 -6.36
CA THR A 97 12.20 12.66 -6.37
C THR A 97 10.78 12.59 -6.94
N LYS A 98 9.87 13.42 -6.41
CA LYS A 98 8.43 13.45 -6.74
C LYS A 98 8.11 13.62 -8.23
N LYS A 99 8.97 14.34 -8.97
CA LYS A 99 8.74 14.67 -10.39
C LYS A 99 8.69 13.44 -11.30
N ASP A 100 9.40 12.36 -10.94
CA ASP A 100 9.36 11.10 -11.67
C ASP A 100 8.14 10.24 -11.31
N CYS A 101 7.48 10.53 -10.19
CA CYS A 101 6.41 9.71 -9.62
C CYS A 101 5.03 10.04 -10.21
N ASP A 102 4.77 11.30 -10.58
CA ASP A 102 3.45 11.73 -11.07
C ASP A 102 2.98 10.94 -12.31
N ARG A 103 3.90 10.65 -13.23
CA ARG A 103 3.59 9.82 -14.42
C ARG A 103 3.12 8.43 -14.00
N PHE A 104 3.85 7.77 -13.11
CA PHE A 104 3.53 6.41 -12.68
C PHE A 104 2.29 6.36 -11.78
N LEU A 105 2.08 7.38 -10.94
CA LEU A 105 0.86 7.55 -10.16
C LEU A 105 -0.36 7.67 -11.09
N LYS A 106 -0.25 8.48 -12.15
CA LYS A 106 -1.31 8.61 -13.16
C LYS A 106 -1.55 7.30 -13.90
N THR A 107 -0.48 6.57 -14.24
CA THR A 107 -0.60 5.25 -14.88
C THR A 107 -1.32 4.25 -13.98
N LEU A 108 -0.96 4.15 -12.69
CA LEU A 108 -1.53 3.17 -11.77
C LEU A 108 -2.95 3.52 -11.33
N PHE A 109 -3.17 4.79 -10.98
CA PHE A 109 -4.37 5.20 -10.25
C PHE A 109 -5.27 6.15 -11.02
N ALA A 110 -4.97 6.40 -12.31
CA ALA A 110 -5.82 7.19 -13.22
C ALA A 110 -6.23 8.57 -12.69
N GLY A 111 -5.38 9.21 -11.88
CA GLY A 111 -5.67 10.54 -11.31
C GLY A 111 -6.63 10.54 -10.12
N LYS A 112 -6.86 9.39 -9.47
CA LYS A 112 -7.57 9.28 -8.20
C LYS A 112 -6.95 10.18 -7.12
N ASP A 113 -7.77 10.61 -6.17
CA ASP A 113 -7.29 11.31 -4.98
C ASP A 113 -6.59 10.35 -4.00
N TRP A 114 -5.86 10.90 -3.02
CA TRP A 114 -5.03 10.08 -2.14
C TRP A 114 -5.80 9.02 -1.33
N PRO A 115 -7.01 9.30 -0.79
CA PRO A 115 -7.81 8.27 -0.13
C PRO A 115 -8.23 7.15 -1.09
N ALA A 116 -8.62 7.48 -2.33
CA ALA A 116 -8.95 6.47 -3.32
C ALA A 116 -7.73 5.67 -3.79
N ILE A 117 -6.54 6.28 -3.87
CA ILE A 117 -5.27 5.57 -4.12
C ILE A 117 -5.01 4.57 -2.99
N ILE A 118 -5.09 4.99 -1.72
CA ILE A 118 -4.89 4.10 -0.57
C ILE A 118 -5.92 2.97 -0.58
N SER A 119 -7.19 3.29 -0.85
CA SER A 119 -8.25 2.30 -0.99
C SER A 119 -7.93 1.25 -2.06
N GLU A 120 -7.43 1.67 -3.21
CA GLU A 120 -7.04 0.77 -4.29
C GLU A 120 -5.82 -0.09 -3.91
N VAL A 121 -4.83 0.47 -3.23
CA VAL A 121 -3.70 -0.34 -2.74
C VAL A 121 -4.19 -1.41 -1.76
N VAL A 122 -5.02 -1.02 -0.80
CA VAL A 122 -5.57 -1.91 0.23
C VAL A 122 -6.43 -3.02 -0.35
N THR A 123 -7.27 -2.70 -1.34
CA THR A 123 -8.27 -3.64 -1.87
C THR A 123 -7.80 -4.43 -3.09
N SER A 124 -6.90 -3.86 -3.89
CA SER A 124 -6.57 -4.40 -5.21
C SER A 124 -5.08 -4.68 -5.42
N TRP A 125 -4.19 -4.13 -4.60
CA TRP A 125 -2.75 -4.40 -4.65
C TRP A 125 -2.22 -5.01 -3.36
N SER A 126 -3.11 -5.68 -2.62
CA SER A 126 -2.78 -6.43 -1.42
C SER A 126 -3.36 -7.83 -1.51
N PRO A 127 -2.69 -8.86 -0.98
CA PRO A 127 -3.31 -10.17 -0.83
C PRO A 127 -4.56 -10.10 0.04
N GLU A 128 -5.51 -10.99 -0.24
CA GLU A 128 -6.69 -11.17 0.62
C GLU A 128 -6.27 -11.52 2.06
N GLY A 129 -6.96 -10.91 3.04
CA GLY A 129 -6.64 -11.07 4.47
C GLY A 129 -5.38 -10.35 4.95
N TYR A 130 -4.64 -9.66 4.07
CA TYR A 130 -3.42 -8.93 4.47
C TYR A 130 -3.70 -7.79 5.44
N TRP A 131 -4.75 -7.00 5.18
CA TRP A 131 -5.16 -5.91 6.06
C TRP A 131 -6.17 -6.40 7.07
N GLN A 132 -5.97 -6.04 8.34
CA GLN A 132 -6.97 -6.21 9.39
C GLN A 132 -7.82 -4.94 9.49
N THR A 133 -7.16 -3.79 9.52
CA THR A 133 -7.82 -2.48 9.44
C THR A 133 -6.99 -1.50 8.62
N ALA A 134 -7.66 -0.64 7.86
CA ALA A 134 -7.05 0.53 7.25
C ALA A 134 -8.02 1.70 7.33
N VAL A 135 -7.70 2.68 8.16
CA VAL A 135 -8.49 3.89 8.38
C VAL A 135 -7.65 5.08 7.95
N VAL A 136 -8.18 5.85 7.01
CA VAL A 136 -7.59 7.12 6.57
C VAL A 136 -8.68 8.15 6.53
N ARG A 137 -8.42 9.30 7.16
CA ARG A 137 -9.32 10.46 7.17
C ARG A 137 -8.57 11.69 6.72
N THR A 138 -9.19 12.46 5.84
CA THR A 138 -8.67 13.74 5.37
C THR A 138 -9.47 14.87 5.99
N HIS A 139 -8.81 16.01 6.14
CA HIS A 139 -9.47 17.26 6.46
C HIS A 139 -8.84 18.36 5.62
N GLN A 140 -9.38 18.57 4.41
CA GLN A 140 -8.84 19.52 3.45
C GLN A 140 -9.87 20.60 3.16
N ARG A 141 -9.55 21.87 3.44
CA ARG A 141 -10.35 23.05 3.05
C ARG A 141 -11.85 22.92 3.38
N GLY A 142 -12.17 22.40 4.57
CA GLY A 142 -13.55 22.19 5.03
C GLY A 142 -14.26 20.94 4.46
N ARG A 143 -13.63 20.20 3.53
CA ARG A 143 -14.12 18.90 3.06
C ARG A 143 -13.49 17.77 3.85
N ARG A 144 -14.34 16.87 4.33
CA ARG A 144 -13.96 15.62 5.01
C ARG A 144 -14.19 14.47 4.04
N SER A 145 -13.16 13.67 3.82
CA SER A 145 -13.30 12.35 3.19
C SER A 145 -12.64 11.30 4.07
N SER A 146 -13.15 10.07 4.00
CA SER A 146 -12.59 8.95 4.74
C SER A 146 -12.67 7.68 3.94
N PHE A 147 -11.61 6.89 4.01
CA PHE A 147 -11.63 5.48 3.62
C PHE A 147 -11.45 4.63 4.89
N MET A 148 -12.28 3.59 5.01
CA MET A 148 -12.26 2.66 6.12
C MET A 148 -12.40 1.26 5.56
N TYR A 149 -11.43 0.41 5.88
CA TYR A 149 -11.44 -1.02 5.62
C TYR A 149 -11.30 -1.74 6.95
N GLN A 150 -12.11 -2.76 7.15
CA GLN A 150 -12.02 -3.68 8.27
C GLN A 150 -12.29 -5.09 7.75
N ASN A 151 -11.36 -6.00 8.00
CA ASN A 151 -11.56 -7.39 7.64
C ASN A 151 -12.63 -8.00 8.58
N GLN A 152 -13.69 -8.56 8.00
CA GLN A 152 -14.83 -9.07 8.77
C GLN A 152 -14.49 -10.37 9.53
N GLU A 153 -13.44 -11.08 9.14
CA GLU A 153 -12.99 -12.30 9.83
C GLU A 153 -12.20 -12.02 11.13
N ALA A 154 -11.85 -10.76 11.40
CA ALA A 154 -11.09 -10.36 12.60
C ALA A 154 -11.96 -10.18 13.85
N VAL A 155 -13.28 -10.35 13.76
CA VAL A 155 -14.27 -10.11 14.84
C VAL A 155 -14.72 -11.41 15.52
N SER A 156 -14.07 -12.55 15.22
CA SER A 156 -14.40 -13.84 15.81
C SER A 156 -13.15 -14.55 16.31
N ALA A 157 -12.59 -14.06 17.41
CA ALA A 157 -11.66 -14.78 18.27
C ALA A 157 -11.93 -14.39 19.73
#